data_AF-A0AAD8JDL9-F1
#
_entry.id   AF-A0AAD8JDL9-F1
#
_cell.length_a   1.000
_cell.length_b   1.000
_cell.length_c   1.000
_cell.angle_alpha   90.00
_cell.angle_beta   90.00
_cell.angle_gamma   90.00
#
_symmetry.space_group_name_H-M   'P 1'
#
loop_
_entity.id
_entity.type
_entity.pdbx_description
1 polymer ?
#
loop_
_entity_poly.entity_id
_entity_poly.type
_entity_poly.pdbx_seq_one_letter_code
_entity_poly.pdbx_strand_id
1 'polypeptide(L)'
;MDTYNTNRALICLDEVDEKYDSENEIVWQDDDYIRPIKDITGTEWEGAVFKDISPLIVLVHNRYKRSVLFLYEDAPGPRCAHTLTVVAPTKTHGPRLILFGGATAIEGGGGAGIRLAGVTNTVHSYDVLSKKWIKIKPAGEPPSPRAAHTAAAVGTMVVFQGGIGPAGHSTDDLYVLDMTNDKFNWHRVVV
;
A
#
# COMPACT_ATOMS: atom_id res chain seq x y z
N MET A 1 -9.18 29.73 -10.34
CA MET A 1 -8.78 30.23 -9.00
C MET A 1 -8.38 29.02 -8.21
N ASP A 2 -7.09 28.87 -8.05
CA ASP A 2 -6.37 27.64 -7.76
C ASP A 2 -6.52 27.25 -6.29
N THR A 3 -6.93 26.01 -6.02
CA THR A 3 -6.83 25.40 -4.70
C THR A 3 -5.51 24.62 -4.63
N TYR A 4 -4.59 25.15 -3.81
CA TYR A 4 -3.28 24.58 -3.54
C TYR A 4 -3.41 23.22 -2.81
N ASN A 5 -2.92 22.15 -3.44
CA ASN A 5 -2.79 20.83 -2.82
C ASN A 5 -1.47 20.74 -2.05
N THR A 6 -1.53 20.64 -0.73
CA THR A 6 -0.39 20.29 0.13
C THR A 6 -0.52 18.83 0.56
N ASN A 7 0.43 17.98 0.16
CA ASN A 7 0.51 16.60 0.63
C ASN A 7 1.27 16.58 1.96
N ARG A 8 0.62 16.12 3.05
CA ARG A 8 1.24 15.92 4.37
C ARG A 8 1.09 14.47 4.82
N ALA A 9 2.12 13.91 5.44
CA ALA A 9 2.16 12.55 5.99
C ALA A 9 2.14 12.58 7.52
N LEU A 10 1.27 11.79 8.15
CA LEU A 10 1.15 11.60 9.60
C LEU A 10 0.81 10.12 9.90
N ILE A 11 1.30 9.59 11.02
CA ILE A 11 0.93 8.32 11.65
C ILE A 11 0.46 8.66 13.07
N CYS A 12 -0.74 8.24 13.48
CA CYS A 12 -1.20 8.30 14.87
C CYS A 12 -1.60 6.91 15.38
N LEU A 13 -1.40 6.69 16.69
CA LEU A 13 -2.03 5.66 17.52
C LEU A 13 -3.08 6.37 18.41
N ASP A 14 -4.21 5.71 18.64
CA ASP A 14 -5.43 6.30 19.24
C ASP A 14 -5.26 6.72 20.72
N GLU A 15 -5.90 7.85 21.10
CA GLU A 15 -6.66 7.93 22.35
C GLU A 15 -8.11 8.33 22.03
N VAL A 16 -9.02 7.71 22.78
CA VAL A 16 -10.47 7.71 22.57
C VAL A 16 -11.05 9.05 23.02
N ASP A 17 -11.78 9.75 22.14
CA ASP A 17 -12.77 10.70 22.61
C ASP A 17 -14.09 10.51 21.86
N GLU A 18 -15.11 10.17 22.65
CA GLU A 18 -16.48 10.02 22.21
C GLU A 18 -17.02 11.36 21.73
N LYS A 19 -17.85 11.30 20.67
CA LYS A 19 -18.76 12.35 20.17
C LYS A 19 -18.16 13.25 19.08
N TYR A 20 -18.45 12.92 17.82
CA TYR A 20 -18.35 13.91 16.74
C TYR A 20 -19.54 13.79 15.77
N ASP A 21 -20.49 14.68 15.99
CA ASP A 21 -21.42 15.17 14.98
C ASP A 21 -20.88 16.52 14.47
N SER A 22 -21.35 16.95 13.30
CA SER A 22 -21.12 18.23 12.59
C SER A 22 -20.11 18.25 11.43
N GLU A 23 -20.56 18.92 10.37
CA GLU A 23 -19.90 19.27 9.10
C GLU A 23 -18.67 20.19 9.24
N ASN A 24 -17.93 20.08 10.34
CA ASN A 24 -16.70 20.85 10.55
C ASN A 24 -15.48 20.06 10.06
N GLU A 25 -14.51 20.79 9.51
CA GLU A 25 -13.18 20.25 9.22
C GLU A 25 -12.54 19.75 10.52
N ILE A 26 -12.22 18.46 10.57
CA ILE A 26 -11.59 17.85 11.75
C ILE A 26 -10.15 18.36 11.82
N VAL A 27 -9.89 19.26 12.76
CA VAL A 27 -8.54 19.75 13.11
C VAL A 27 -8.02 18.87 14.25
N TRP A 28 -7.03 18.03 13.97
CA TRP A 28 -6.39 17.15 14.97
C TRP A 28 -5.38 17.95 15.79
N GLN A 29 -5.39 17.79 17.12
CA GLN A 29 -4.53 18.54 18.06
C GLN A 29 -3.02 18.15 17.99
N ASP A 30 -2.64 17.11 17.25
CA ASP A 30 -1.27 16.56 17.22
C ASP A 30 -0.33 17.19 16.16
N ASP A 31 -0.78 18.24 15.46
CA ASP A 31 -0.05 18.85 14.33
C ASP A 31 1.24 19.62 14.72
N ASP A 32 1.56 19.75 16.01
CA ASP A 32 2.67 20.59 16.50
C ASP A 32 4.02 19.87 16.67
N TYR A 33 4.07 18.53 16.60
CA TYR A 33 5.30 17.76 16.85
C TYR A 33 6.09 17.38 15.59
N ILE A 34 5.46 17.35 14.41
CA ILE A 34 6.11 16.96 13.15
C ILE A 34 6.44 18.21 12.33
N ARG A 35 7.74 18.50 12.21
CA ARG A 35 8.23 19.61 11.36
C ARG A 35 8.58 19.08 9.96
N PRO A 36 8.06 19.67 8.88
CA PRO A 36 8.48 19.32 7.52
C PRO A 36 9.99 19.53 7.38
N ILE A 37 10.72 18.51 6.91
CA ILE A 37 12.14 18.66 6.55
C ILE A 37 12.26 19.46 5.25
N LYS A 38 11.27 19.35 4.36
CA LYS A 38 11.14 20.11 3.13
C LYS A 38 9.71 20.02 2.59
N ASP A 39 9.13 21.17 2.24
CA ASP A 39 7.92 21.22 1.43
C ASP A 39 8.30 21.04 -0.04
N ILE A 40 7.67 20.09 -0.71
CA ILE A 40 7.94 19.76 -2.11
C ILE A 40 6.67 20.01 -2.91
N THR A 41 6.79 20.81 -3.97
CA THR A 41 5.68 21.09 -4.89
C THR A 41 5.43 19.89 -5.82
N GLY A 42 4.24 19.81 -6.42
CA GLY A 42 3.85 18.66 -7.26
C GLY A 42 4.80 18.39 -8.46
N THR A 43 5.43 19.42 -8.99
CA THR A 43 6.43 19.31 -10.08
C THR A 43 7.80 18.82 -9.58
N GLU A 44 8.20 19.23 -8.37
CA GLU A 44 9.42 18.74 -7.74
C GLU A 44 9.28 17.28 -7.27
N TRP A 45 8.05 16.85 -6.94
CA TRP A 45 7.72 15.46 -6.58
C TRP A 45 7.94 14.49 -7.75
N GLU A 46 7.48 14.85 -8.96
CA GLU A 46 7.71 14.03 -10.16
C GLU A 46 9.20 13.91 -10.51
N GLY A 47 10.00 14.96 -10.21
CA GLY A 47 11.44 14.94 -10.40
C GLY A 47 12.20 14.07 -9.38
N ALA A 48 11.80 14.11 -8.11
CA ALA A 48 12.50 13.43 -7.03
C ALA A 48 12.18 11.93 -6.94
N VAL A 49 10.90 11.55 -7.10
CA VAL A 49 10.46 10.15 -6.91
C VAL A 49 10.83 9.26 -8.08
N PHE A 50 10.87 9.81 -9.31
CA PHE A 50 11.00 9.00 -10.52
C PHE A 50 12.39 9.06 -11.19
N LYS A 51 13.33 9.86 -10.68
CA LYS A 51 14.69 9.96 -11.23
C LYS A 51 15.80 9.44 -10.30
N ASP A 52 15.61 9.50 -8.98
CA ASP A 52 16.57 8.98 -8.00
C ASP A 52 15.90 7.89 -7.14
N ILE A 53 16.08 6.62 -7.52
CA ILE A 53 15.56 5.46 -6.79
C ILE A 53 16.58 5.00 -5.71
N SER A 54 17.23 5.95 -5.04
CA SER A 54 17.84 5.67 -3.73
C SER A 54 16.74 5.26 -2.75
N PRO A 55 17.00 4.53 -1.63
CA PRO A 55 15.95 3.97 -0.78
C PRO A 55 15.10 5.07 -0.11
N LEU A 56 14.10 5.55 -0.85
CA LEU A 56 13.20 6.61 -0.48
C LEU A 56 11.96 5.94 0.12
N ILE A 57 11.75 6.09 1.43
CA ILE A 57 10.50 5.67 2.06
C ILE A 57 9.47 6.76 1.76
N VAL A 58 8.53 6.47 0.86
CA VAL A 58 7.42 7.37 0.53
C VAL A 58 6.19 6.95 1.34
N LEU A 59 5.81 7.75 2.33
CA LEU A 59 4.55 7.60 3.06
C LEU A 59 3.48 8.49 2.41
N VAL A 60 2.53 7.87 1.69
CA VAL A 60 1.41 8.58 1.06
C VAL A 60 0.16 8.40 1.93
N HIS A 61 -0.33 9.48 2.54
CA HIS A 61 -1.62 9.48 3.24
C HIS A 61 -2.68 10.12 2.34
N ASN A 62 -3.70 9.35 1.97
CA ASN A 62 -4.71 9.80 1.00
C ASN A 62 -5.95 10.30 1.75
N ARG A 63 -6.09 11.62 1.97
CA ARG A 63 -7.28 12.24 2.57
C ARG A 63 -8.41 12.44 1.53
N TYR A 64 -8.87 11.36 0.89
CA TYR A 64 -10.05 11.42 0.00
C TYR A 64 -11.21 10.61 0.54
N LYS A 65 -12.36 11.27 0.71
CA LYS A 65 -13.67 10.60 0.68
C LYS A 65 -13.92 10.23 -0.80
N ARG A 66 -13.62 8.99 -1.20
CA ARG A 66 -13.89 8.54 -2.57
C ARG A 66 -15.40 8.49 -2.80
N SER A 67 -15.86 9.20 -3.82
CA SER A 67 -17.21 9.03 -4.37
C SER A 67 -17.37 7.58 -4.83
N VAL A 68 -18.41 6.90 -4.35
CA VAL A 68 -18.70 5.46 -4.53
C VAL A 68 -18.92 5.06 -6.01
N LEU A 69 -18.80 6.00 -6.95
CA LEU A 69 -19.18 5.81 -8.36
C LEU A 69 -18.04 5.29 -9.27
N PHE A 70 -16.82 5.17 -8.79
CA PHE A 70 -15.71 4.58 -9.56
C PHE A 70 -14.80 3.74 -8.67
N LEU A 71 -15.33 2.62 -8.16
CA LEU A 71 -14.46 1.50 -7.81
C LEU A 71 -13.84 1.02 -9.13
N TYR A 72 -12.59 1.42 -9.40
CA TYR A 72 -11.77 0.64 -10.33
C TYR A 72 -11.78 -0.78 -9.76
N GLU A 73 -12.43 -1.73 -10.46
CA GLU A 73 -12.66 -3.10 -9.96
C GLU A 73 -11.38 -3.79 -9.45
N ASP A 74 -10.24 -3.33 -9.94
CA ASP A 74 -8.92 -3.85 -9.60
C ASP A 74 -8.14 -3.07 -8.53
N ALA A 75 -8.66 -1.95 -8.03
CA ALA A 75 -8.01 -1.22 -6.95
C ALA A 75 -8.14 -1.99 -5.62
N PRO A 76 -7.07 -2.09 -4.82
CA PRO A 76 -7.16 -2.74 -3.52
C PRO A 76 -8.07 -1.95 -2.59
N GLY A 77 -9.03 -2.63 -1.95
CA GLY A 77 -9.84 -2.05 -0.88
C GLY A 77 -9.03 -1.69 0.37
N PRO A 78 -9.63 -0.95 1.33
CA PRO A 78 -8.99 -0.49 2.56
C PRO A 78 -8.37 -1.65 3.36
N ARG A 79 -7.11 -1.49 3.77
CA ARG A 79 -6.35 -2.51 4.50
C ARG A 79 -5.18 -1.93 5.29
N CYS A 80 -4.74 -2.63 6.32
CA CYS A 80 -3.54 -2.31 7.10
C CYS A 80 -2.51 -3.46 7.04
N ALA A 81 -1.29 -3.20 7.51
CA ALA A 81 -0.20 -4.19 7.61
C ALA A 81 0.06 -4.97 6.30
N HIS A 82 -0.15 -4.31 5.17
CA HIS A 82 0.26 -4.76 3.84
C HIS A 82 1.67 -4.26 3.53
N THR A 83 2.28 -4.76 2.46
CA THR A 83 3.50 -4.16 1.89
C THR A 83 3.19 -3.48 0.57
N LEU A 84 3.92 -2.41 0.26
CA LEU A 84 3.90 -1.71 -1.01
C LEU A 84 5.36 -1.55 -1.47
N THR A 85 5.75 -2.28 -2.51
CA THR A 85 7.14 -2.35 -2.97
C THR A 85 7.26 -1.75 -4.37
N VAL A 86 8.21 -0.83 -4.57
CA VAL A 86 8.53 -0.28 -5.88
C VAL A 86 9.38 -1.28 -6.66
N VAL A 87 8.98 -1.59 -7.89
CA VAL A 87 9.74 -2.45 -8.82
C VAL A 87 10.18 -1.63 -10.02
N ALA A 88 11.45 -1.76 -10.37
CA ALA A 88 12.04 -1.08 -11.51
C ALA A 88 11.36 -1.51 -12.83
N PRO A 89 11.38 -0.65 -13.87
CA PRO A 89 10.86 -1.01 -15.18
C PRO A 89 11.56 -2.25 -15.75
N THR A 90 10.81 -3.07 -16.47
CA THR A 90 11.33 -4.18 -17.28
C THR A 90 11.37 -3.78 -18.75
N LYS A 91 11.80 -4.70 -19.63
CA LYS A 91 11.75 -4.48 -21.08
C LYS A 91 10.33 -4.30 -21.62
N THR A 92 9.34 -4.85 -20.92
CA THR A 92 7.95 -4.96 -21.38
C THR A 92 6.97 -4.17 -20.52
N HIS A 93 7.41 -3.74 -19.33
CA HIS A 93 6.56 -3.06 -18.36
C HIS A 93 7.26 -1.83 -17.79
N GLY A 94 6.51 -0.74 -17.63
CA GLY A 94 6.99 0.46 -16.94
C GLY A 94 7.21 0.25 -15.44
N PRO A 95 7.62 1.30 -14.70
CA PRO A 95 7.79 1.23 -13.25
C PRO A 95 6.46 0.90 -12.55
N ARG A 96 6.52 0.06 -11.51
CA ARG A 96 5.33 -0.48 -10.85
C ARG A 96 5.42 -0.41 -9.33
N LEU A 97 4.27 -0.26 -8.68
CA LEU A 97 4.12 -0.50 -7.24
C LEU A 97 3.38 -1.82 -7.02
N ILE A 98 3.95 -2.70 -6.22
CA ILE A 98 3.40 -4.01 -5.90
C ILE A 98 2.85 -3.97 -4.49
N LEU A 99 1.53 -4.05 -4.37
CA LEU A 99 0.84 -4.20 -3.11
C LEU A 99 0.55 -5.68 -2.87
N PHE A 100 0.96 -6.20 -1.71
CA PHE A 100 0.68 -7.58 -1.32
C PHE A 100 0.10 -7.67 0.09
N GLY A 101 -0.91 -8.53 0.22
CA GLY A 101 -1.48 -8.95 1.49
C GLY A 101 -2.11 -7.83 2.31
N GLY A 102 -2.02 -7.96 3.63
CA GLY A 102 -2.63 -7.07 4.63
C GLY A 102 -3.96 -7.57 5.16
N ALA A 103 -4.42 -6.93 6.23
CA ALA A 103 -5.72 -7.17 6.84
C ALA A 103 -6.75 -6.18 6.27
N THR A 104 -7.83 -6.68 5.67
CA THR A 104 -8.85 -5.88 4.99
C THR A 104 -10.01 -5.52 5.92
N ALA A 105 -10.60 -4.35 5.76
CA ALA A 105 -11.80 -3.95 6.52
C ALA A 105 -13.07 -4.66 6.01
N ILE A 106 -14.07 -4.86 6.89
CA ILE A 106 -15.43 -5.22 6.49
C ILE A 106 -16.13 -3.98 5.96
N GLU A 107 -16.64 -4.02 4.72
CA GLU A 107 -17.48 -2.96 4.18
C GLU A 107 -18.87 -2.99 4.86
N GLY A 108 -19.32 -1.85 5.40
CA GLY A 108 -20.71 -1.68 5.87
C GLY A 108 -21.01 -2.05 7.34
N GLY A 109 -20.02 -2.25 8.20
CA GLY A 109 -20.24 -2.51 9.63
C GLY A 109 -20.53 -1.23 10.42
N GLY A 110 -21.80 -0.88 10.62
CA GLY A 110 -22.25 0.28 11.43
C GLY A 110 -22.04 0.15 12.94
N GLY A 111 -20.82 -0.16 13.38
CA GLY A 111 -20.44 -0.22 14.80
C GLY A 111 -19.11 0.47 15.05
N ALA A 112 -18.93 1.05 16.24
CA ALA A 112 -17.66 1.62 16.67
C ALA A 112 -16.58 0.53 16.78
N GLY A 113 -15.49 0.65 16.02
CA GLY A 113 -14.32 -0.24 16.04
C GLY A 113 -13.85 -0.73 14.66
N ILE A 114 -12.55 -1.02 14.52
CA ILE A 114 -11.96 -1.59 13.30
C ILE A 114 -12.39 -3.06 13.18
N ARG A 115 -13.35 -3.35 12.29
CA ARG A 115 -13.74 -4.72 11.96
C ARG A 115 -12.95 -5.22 10.76
N LEU A 116 -12.08 -6.19 10.98
CA LEU A 116 -11.30 -6.84 9.92
C LEU A 116 -12.09 -8.00 9.31
N ALA A 117 -12.19 -8.03 7.98
CA ALA A 117 -12.75 -9.15 7.22
C ALA A 117 -11.80 -10.36 7.22
N GLY A 118 -10.52 -10.11 7.46
CA GLY A 118 -9.47 -11.12 7.49
C GLY A 118 -8.19 -10.62 6.81
N VAL A 119 -7.21 -11.50 6.71
CA VAL A 119 -5.99 -11.25 5.92
C VAL A 119 -6.15 -11.79 4.51
N THR A 120 -5.41 -11.22 3.56
CA THR A 120 -5.46 -11.61 2.15
C THR A 120 -4.07 -11.96 1.61
N ASN A 121 -4.01 -12.65 0.48
CA ASN A 121 -2.81 -12.83 -0.35
C ASN A 121 -3.01 -12.21 -1.75
N THR A 122 -3.96 -11.26 -1.92
CA THR A 122 -4.08 -10.60 -3.21
C THR A 122 -2.84 -9.77 -3.51
N VAL A 123 -2.45 -9.81 -4.79
CA VAL A 123 -1.40 -8.95 -5.34
C VAL A 123 -2.04 -7.94 -6.28
N HIS A 124 -1.75 -6.67 -6.06
CA HIS A 124 -2.16 -5.60 -6.94
C HIS A 124 -0.92 -4.90 -7.49
N SER A 125 -0.90 -4.65 -8.80
CA SER A 125 0.14 -3.91 -9.49
C SER A 125 -0.43 -2.55 -9.86
N TYR A 126 0.20 -1.47 -9.40
CA TYR A 126 -0.05 -0.13 -9.90
C TYR A 126 0.96 0.19 -10.99
N ASP A 127 0.47 0.43 -12.20
CA ASP A 127 1.30 0.98 -13.28
C ASP A 127 1.38 2.49 -13.11
N VAL A 128 2.59 2.98 -12.84
CA VAL A 128 2.85 4.40 -12.54
C VAL A 128 2.57 5.30 -13.74
N LEU A 129 2.83 4.82 -14.97
CA LEU A 129 2.69 5.62 -16.18
C LEU A 129 1.21 5.75 -16.57
N SER A 130 0.47 4.64 -16.55
CA SER A 130 -0.95 4.64 -16.88
C SER A 130 -1.85 5.03 -15.70
N LYS A 131 -1.28 5.12 -14.49
CA LYS A 131 -1.95 5.47 -13.23
C LYS A 131 -3.10 4.51 -12.90
N LYS A 132 -2.97 3.23 -13.25
CA LYS A 132 -4.02 2.21 -13.09
C LYS A 132 -3.57 1.08 -12.17
N TRP A 133 -4.52 0.65 -11.34
CA TRP A 133 -4.40 -0.59 -10.58
C TRP A 133 -4.89 -1.76 -11.41
N ILE A 134 -4.17 -2.88 -11.31
CA ILE A 134 -4.58 -4.17 -11.87
C ILE A 134 -4.37 -5.22 -10.78
N LYS A 135 -5.38 -6.05 -10.53
CA LYS A 135 -5.21 -7.24 -9.69
C LYS A 135 -4.54 -8.32 -10.52
N ILE A 136 -3.30 -8.66 -10.18
CA ILE A 136 -2.52 -9.64 -10.94
C ILE A 136 -2.70 -11.04 -10.35
N LYS A 137 -2.63 -12.06 -11.22
CA LYS A 137 -2.66 -13.47 -10.85
C LYS A 137 -1.40 -14.15 -11.40
N PRO A 138 -0.25 -14.02 -10.71
CA PRO A 138 0.97 -14.70 -11.10
C PRO A 138 0.77 -16.22 -11.12
N ALA A 139 1.52 -16.91 -11.97
CA ALA A 139 1.59 -18.37 -11.95
C ALA A 139 2.30 -18.87 -10.69
N GLY A 140 2.31 -20.19 -10.50
CA GLY A 140 2.93 -20.83 -9.33
C GLY A 140 2.08 -20.73 -8.08
N GLU A 141 2.62 -21.25 -6.97
CA GLU A 141 1.92 -21.29 -5.69
C GLU A 141 2.19 -20.01 -4.88
N PRO A 142 1.17 -19.16 -4.62
CA PRO A 142 1.35 -17.95 -3.85
C PRO A 142 1.57 -18.24 -2.37
N PRO A 143 2.13 -17.29 -1.60
CA PRO A 143 2.09 -17.37 -0.15
C PRO A 143 0.65 -17.43 0.36
N SER A 144 0.46 -18.05 1.52
CA SER A 144 -0.82 -18.00 2.24
C SER A 144 -1.22 -16.56 2.54
N PRO A 145 -2.54 -16.26 2.67
CA PRO A 145 -3.02 -14.96 3.14
C PRO A 145 -2.28 -14.50 4.40
N ARG A 146 -1.81 -13.25 4.41
CA ARG A 146 -0.97 -12.74 5.50
C ARG A 146 -0.95 -11.23 5.63
N ALA A 147 -0.67 -10.77 6.84
CA ALA A 147 -0.40 -9.38 7.18
C ALA A 147 0.91 -9.28 7.98
N ALA A 148 1.41 -8.07 8.21
CA ALA A 148 2.62 -7.80 9.00
C ALA A 148 3.86 -8.61 8.55
N HIS A 149 3.97 -8.83 7.24
CA HIS A 149 5.14 -9.45 6.60
C HIS A 149 6.12 -8.38 6.11
N THR A 150 7.35 -8.77 5.80
CA THR A 150 8.34 -7.89 5.17
C THR A 150 8.37 -8.13 3.66
N ALA A 151 8.72 -7.09 2.91
CA ALA A 151 8.95 -7.20 1.46
C ALA A 151 10.12 -6.31 1.03
N ALA A 152 10.89 -6.77 0.05
CA ALA A 152 12.00 -6.01 -0.54
C ALA A 152 12.11 -6.29 -2.04
N ALA A 153 12.42 -5.24 -2.81
CA ALA A 153 12.73 -5.40 -4.22
C ALA A 153 14.17 -5.93 -4.40
N VAL A 154 14.34 -6.88 -5.31
CA VAL A 154 15.64 -7.39 -5.76
C VAL A 154 15.63 -7.36 -7.29
N GLY A 155 16.19 -6.30 -7.86
CA GLY A 155 16.09 -6.03 -9.30
C GLY A 155 14.63 -5.87 -9.74
N THR A 156 14.17 -6.77 -10.60
CA THR A 156 12.78 -6.83 -11.10
C THR A 156 11.93 -7.87 -10.37
N MET A 157 12.38 -8.35 -9.21
CA MET A 157 11.66 -9.31 -8.37
C MET A 157 11.29 -8.68 -7.04
N VAL A 158 10.30 -9.25 -6.35
CA VAL A 158 9.96 -8.88 -4.97
C VAL A 158 10.08 -10.10 -4.08
N VAL A 159 10.86 -9.97 -3.01
CA VAL A 159 11.03 -10.99 -1.98
C VAL A 159 10.10 -10.67 -0.82
N PHE A 160 9.35 -11.65 -0.33
CA PHE A 160 8.45 -11.55 0.81
C PHE A 160 8.86 -12.56 1.88
N GLN A 161 8.96 -12.11 3.13
CA GLN A 161 9.37 -12.98 4.24
C GLN A 161 8.40 -12.90 5.41
N GLY A 162 8.00 -14.09 5.87
CA GLY A 162 7.19 -14.31 7.05
C GLY A 162 5.83 -13.61 7.04
N GLY A 163 5.41 -13.16 8.23
CA GLY A 163 4.11 -12.52 8.47
C GLY A 163 3.13 -13.42 9.20
N ILE A 164 1.94 -12.86 9.46
CA ILE A 164 0.89 -13.46 10.30
C ILE A 164 -0.26 -13.92 9.40
N GLY A 165 -0.57 -15.22 9.45
CA GLY A 165 -1.67 -15.84 8.71
C GLY A 165 -3.04 -15.66 9.37
N PRO A 166 -4.12 -16.21 8.78
CA PRO A 166 -5.49 -16.05 9.29
C PRO A 166 -5.70 -16.61 10.70
N ALA A 167 -4.96 -17.64 11.08
CA ALA A 167 -5.00 -18.25 12.41
C ALA A 167 -4.15 -17.51 13.46
N GLY A 168 -3.52 -16.38 13.10
CA GLY A 168 -2.65 -15.61 14.00
C GLY A 168 -1.24 -16.18 14.16
N HIS A 169 -0.92 -17.32 13.53
CA HIS A 169 0.43 -17.88 13.55
C HIS A 169 1.38 -17.10 12.64
N SER A 170 2.56 -16.78 13.18
CA SER A 170 3.67 -16.25 12.40
C SER A 170 4.30 -17.33 11.54
N THR A 171 4.82 -16.92 10.40
CA THR A 171 5.56 -17.75 9.45
C THR A 171 6.97 -17.20 9.28
N ASP A 172 7.91 -18.06 8.91
CA ASP A 172 9.30 -17.74 8.57
C ASP A 172 9.63 -18.07 7.10
N ASP A 173 8.61 -18.41 6.32
CA ASP A 173 8.74 -18.76 4.91
C ASP A 173 9.16 -17.56 4.04
N LEU A 174 9.83 -17.88 2.94
CA LEU A 174 10.37 -16.92 1.99
C LEU A 174 9.79 -17.18 0.61
N TYR A 175 9.25 -16.14 -0.01
CA TYR A 175 8.69 -16.20 -1.36
C TYR A 175 9.29 -15.12 -2.24
N VAL A 176 9.40 -15.43 -3.52
CA VAL A 176 9.81 -14.49 -4.56
C VAL A 176 8.70 -14.38 -5.59
N LEU A 177 8.24 -13.16 -5.84
CA LEU A 177 7.46 -12.82 -7.02
C LEU A 177 8.43 -12.41 -8.12
N ASP A 178 8.65 -13.30 -9.08
CA ASP A 178 9.44 -13.00 -10.26
C ASP A 178 8.59 -12.20 -11.26
N MET A 179 9.00 -10.95 -11.51
CA MET A 179 8.36 -10.06 -12.48
C MET A 179 9.27 -9.73 -13.66
N THR A 180 10.35 -10.49 -13.86
CA THR A 180 11.38 -10.23 -14.88
C THR A 180 10.82 -10.36 -16.30
N ASN A 181 9.82 -11.22 -16.49
CA ASN A 181 9.16 -11.50 -17.76
C ASN A 181 7.66 -11.14 -17.71
N ASP A 182 6.99 -11.15 -18.86
CA ASP A 182 5.54 -10.87 -18.97
C ASP A 182 4.64 -11.82 -18.17
N LYS A 183 5.14 -13.03 -17.91
CA LYS A 183 4.45 -14.02 -17.10
C LYS A 183 5.03 -14.02 -15.70
N PHE A 184 4.39 -13.27 -14.80
CA PHE A 184 4.79 -13.24 -13.40
C PHE A 184 4.60 -14.61 -12.75
N ASN A 185 5.52 -14.98 -11.86
CA ASN A 185 5.52 -16.30 -11.25
C ASN A 185 5.94 -16.24 -9.77
N TRP A 186 5.34 -17.10 -8.97
CA TRP A 186 5.71 -17.30 -7.57
C TRP A 186 6.72 -18.42 -7.41
N HIS A 187 7.72 -18.17 -6.58
CA HIS A 187 8.70 -19.16 -6.14
C HIS A 187 8.73 -19.20 -4.61
N ARG A 188 8.51 -20.38 -4.03
CA ARG A 188 8.81 -20.62 -2.62
C ARG A 188 10.29 -20.95 -2.50
N VAL A 189 11.01 -20.22 -1.66
CA VAL A 189 12.42 -20.49 -1.35
C VAL A 189 12.46 -21.40 -0.13
N VAL A 190 13.16 -22.53 -0.26
CA VAL A 190 13.46 -23.44 0.83
C VAL A 190 14.93 -23.25 1.15
N VAL A 191 15.23 -22.82 2.38
CA VAL A 191 16.59 -22.66 2.91
C VAL A 191 16.92 -23.86 3.77
#